data_AF-A0A152A6Q8-F1
#
_entry.id   AF-A0A152A6Q8-F1
#
_cell.length_a   1.000
_cell.length_b   1.000
_cell.length_c   1.000
_cell.angle_alpha   90.00
_cell.angle_beta   90.00
_cell.angle_gamma   90.00
#
_symmetry.space_group_name_H-M   'P 1'
#
loop_
_entity.id
_entity.type
_entity.pdbx_description
1 polymer ?
#
loop_
_entity_poly.entity_id
_entity_poly.type
_entity_poly.pdbx_seq_one_letter_code
_entity_poly.pdbx_strand_id
1 'polypeptide(L)'
;MSEETKVSDLDSTDGYEEEEEEEDENVEEEEEEEEEEEDTETGSTTSSSTAVNKKKSYNSSTTTDNNLENPKKRTKSEIIVDIESLNNEKKSIDSKLISLEKQIYALEGRYLEETHHIGNVIRGWDSYISGSGALKKLRWRESDRLFSNSSSSYQNSVHNNK
;
A
#
# COMPACT_ATOMS: atom_id res chain seq x y z
N MET A 1 4.33 -14.79 -81.00
CA MET A 1 4.87 -15.21 -79.69
C MET A 1 3.95 -14.57 -78.67
N SER A 2 2.76 -15.16 -78.44
CA SER A 2 2.47 -16.21 -77.42
C SER A 2 2.64 -15.59 -76.02
N GLU A 3 1.68 -15.54 -75.09
CA GLU A 3 0.59 -16.44 -74.63
C GLU A 3 -0.55 -15.54 -74.03
N GLU A 4 -1.85 -15.85 -74.18
CA GLU A 4 -2.76 -16.51 -73.21
C GLU A 4 -2.64 -15.98 -71.75
N THR A 5 -3.69 -15.72 -70.96
CA THR A 5 -4.89 -16.54 -70.73
C THR A 5 -6.01 -15.74 -70.03
N LYS A 6 -7.20 -16.27 -70.22
CA LYS A 6 -8.56 -15.93 -69.79
C LYS A 6 -8.73 -15.89 -68.25
N VAL A 7 -9.49 -14.91 -67.74
CA VAL A 7 -10.04 -14.91 -66.37
C VAL A 7 -11.48 -15.43 -66.39
N SER A 8 -11.74 -16.56 -65.74
CA SER A 8 -13.07 -17.10 -65.41
C SER A 8 -13.02 -17.85 -64.07
N ASP A 9 -14.21 -17.97 -63.47
CA ASP A 9 -14.62 -18.82 -62.34
C ASP A 9 -14.57 -18.08 -60.97
N LEU A 10 -15.69 -17.61 -60.39
CA LEU A 10 -16.81 -18.34 -59.77
C LEU A 10 -16.33 -19.50 -58.90
N ASP A 11 -16.21 -19.25 -57.59
CA ASP A 11 -16.58 -20.25 -56.60
C ASP A 11 -17.21 -19.58 -55.37
N SER A 12 -18.30 -20.19 -54.95
CA SER A 12 -19.21 -19.85 -53.87
C SER A 12 -18.92 -20.83 -52.75
N THR A 13 -18.33 -20.35 -51.65
CA THR A 13 -18.20 -21.13 -50.44
C THR A 13 -19.02 -20.48 -49.33
N ASP A 14 -20.28 -20.92 -49.24
CA ASP A 14 -21.07 -20.88 -48.01
C ASP A 14 -20.30 -21.67 -46.93
N GLY A 15 -20.13 -21.04 -45.76
CA GLY A 15 -19.45 -21.63 -44.61
C GLY A 15 -20.03 -21.06 -43.33
N TYR A 16 -21.16 -21.65 -42.93
CA TYR A 16 -21.79 -21.70 -41.60
C TYR A 16 -21.07 -20.94 -40.47
N GLU A 17 -21.66 -19.84 -40.01
CA GLU A 17 -21.42 -19.26 -38.69
C GLU A 17 -22.25 -20.06 -37.67
N GLU A 18 -21.59 -20.87 -36.84
CA GLU A 18 -22.18 -21.46 -35.65
C GLU A 18 -22.29 -20.38 -34.57
N GLU A 19 -23.52 -19.95 -34.28
CA GLU A 19 -23.84 -19.20 -33.07
C GLU A 19 -23.82 -20.19 -31.90
N GLU A 20 -22.82 -20.08 -31.02
CA GLU A 20 -22.86 -20.78 -29.73
C GLU A 20 -23.82 -20.01 -28.80
N GLU A 21 -25.03 -20.55 -28.65
CA GLU A 21 -25.95 -20.22 -27.57
C GLU A 21 -25.37 -20.75 -26.25
N GLU A 22 -24.86 -19.84 -25.41
CA GLU A 22 -24.56 -20.11 -24.01
C GLU A 22 -25.91 -20.20 -23.26
N GLU A 23 -26.37 -21.42 -22.99
CA GLU A 23 -27.49 -21.66 -22.08
C GLU A 23 -27.04 -21.42 -20.63
N ASP A 24 -27.54 -20.35 -20.02
CA ASP A 24 -27.35 -20.05 -18.59
C ASP A 24 -27.92 -21.19 -17.71
N GLU A 25 -27.05 -22.00 -17.11
CA GLU A 25 -27.42 -22.93 -16.05
C GLU A 25 -27.89 -22.14 -14.82
N ASN A 26 -29.20 -22.20 -14.57
CA ASN A 26 -29.87 -21.73 -13.36
C ASN A 26 -29.45 -22.60 -12.16
N VAL A 27 -28.45 -22.15 -11.39
CA VAL A 27 -28.13 -22.72 -10.08
C VAL A 27 -29.02 -22.04 -9.04
N GLU A 28 -30.06 -22.77 -8.62
CA GLU A 28 -30.83 -22.46 -7.41
C GLU A 28 -29.89 -22.66 -6.20
N GLU A 29 -29.38 -21.58 -5.62
CA GLU A 29 -28.70 -21.62 -4.33
C GLU A 29 -29.75 -21.72 -3.22
N GLU A 30 -29.77 -22.87 -2.54
CA GLU A 30 -30.57 -23.13 -1.35
C GLU A 30 -30.10 -22.23 -0.19
N GLU A 31 -31.02 -21.48 0.41
CA GLU A 31 -30.80 -20.69 1.62
C GLU A 31 -30.67 -21.65 2.82
N GLU A 32 -29.45 -21.85 3.32
CA GLU A 32 -29.24 -22.41 4.67
C GLU A 32 -29.31 -21.27 5.69
N GLU A 33 -30.40 -21.24 6.45
CA GLU A 33 -30.56 -20.44 7.66
C GLU A 33 -29.66 -21.01 8.77
N GLU A 34 -28.53 -20.35 9.06
CA GLU A 34 -27.82 -20.55 10.32
C GLU A 34 -28.33 -19.53 11.35
N GLU A 35 -29.12 -20.02 12.30
CA GLU A 35 -29.38 -19.34 13.57
C GLU A 35 -28.09 -19.29 14.40
N GLU A 36 -27.50 -18.12 14.58
CA GLU A 36 -26.52 -17.90 15.66
C GLU A 36 -27.06 -16.93 16.71
N GLU A 37 -26.89 -17.39 17.95
CA GLU A 37 -27.47 -16.89 19.18
C GLU A 37 -27.01 -15.49 19.60
N GLU A 38 -27.92 -14.83 20.31
CA GLU A 38 -27.79 -13.52 20.93
C GLU A 38 -26.89 -13.56 22.17
N ASP A 39 -25.60 -13.27 22.03
CA ASP A 39 -24.76 -12.91 23.18
C ASP A 39 -24.66 -11.38 23.32
N THR A 40 -25.50 -10.88 24.21
CA THR A 40 -25.39 -9.53 24.77
C THR A 40 -24.20 -9.45 25.71
N GLU A 41 -23.05 -8.95 25.24
CA GLU A 41 -22.04 -8.44 26.17
C GLU A 41 -21.41 -7.12 25.72
N THR A 42 -21.95 -6.06 26.31
CA THR A 42 -21.34 -4.75 26.45
C THR A 42 -20.00 -4.88 27.16
N GLY A 43 -18.91 -4.80 26.42
CA GLY A 43 -17.56 -4.80 26.97
C GLY A 43 -16.56 -4.19 26.00
N SER A 44 -16.60 -2.86 25.86
CA SER A 44 -15.55 -2.08 25.19
C SER A 44 -14.20 -2.35 25.86
N THR A 45 -13.44 -3.30 25.34
CA THR A 45 -12.04 -3.47 25.71
C THR A 45 -11.22 -2.55 24.82
N THR A 46 -11.11 -1.29 25.26
CA THR A 46 -10.02 -0.41 24.85
C THR A 46 -8.70 -1.12 25.16
N SER A 47 -8.15 -1.79 24.15
CA SER A 47 -6.77 -2.28 24.18
C SER A 47 -5.85 -1.08 24.00
N SER A 48 -5.71 -0.29 25.07
CA SER A 48 -4.62 0.66 25.23
C SER A 48 -3.34 -0.14 25.38
N SER A 49 -2.74 -0.50 24.26
CA SER A 49 -1.36 -0.96 24.22
C SER A 49 -0.48 0.24 24.60
N THR A 50 -0.20 0.37 25.89
CA THR A 50 0.96 1.14 26.36
C THR A 50 2.20 0.43 25.82
N ALA A 51 2.59 0.78 24.60
CA ALA A 51 3.90 0.48 24.07
C ALA A 51 4.91 1.15 24.98
N VAL A 52 5.52 0.35 25.86
CA VAL A 52 6.66 0.76 26.66
C VAL A 52 7.74 1.16 25.67
N ASN A 53 7.90 2.47 25.52
CA ASN A 53 8.86 3.07 24.61
C ASN A 53 10.25 2.78 25.19
N LYS A 54 10.79 1.60 24.87
CA LYS A 54 12.17 1.23 25.14
C LYS A 54 12.98 2.23 24.33
N LYS A 55 13.49 3.27 25.00
CA LYS A 55 14.46 4.21 24.45
C LYS A 55 15.60 3.38 23.88
N LYS A 56 15.57 3.13 22.57
CA LYS A 56 16.75 2.70 21.84
C LYS A 56 17.63 3.93 21.83
N SER A 57 18.53 4.02 22.80
CA SER A 57 19.69 4.89 22.68
C SER A 57 20.31 4.58 21.32
N TYR A 58 20.19 5.52 20.41
CA TYR A 58 21.13 5.59 19.31
C TYR A 58 22.48 5.80 19.99
N ASN A 59 23.32 4.76 19.96
CA ASN A 59 24.73 4.92 20.24
C ASN A 59 25.27 5.85 19.15
N SER A 60 25.18 7.16 19.39
CA SER A 60 26.13 8.07 18.80
C SER A 60 27.46 7.72 19.45
N SER A 61 28.25 6.91 18.75
CA SER A 61 29.64 6.66 19.11
C SER A 61 30.42 7.95 18.92
N THR A 62 30.18 8.95 19.77
CA THR A 62 31.19 9.97 20.05
C THR A 62 32.19 9.34 21.00
N THR A 63 33.03 8.46 20.46
CA THR A 63 34.31 8.14 21.08
C THR A 63 35.13 9.43 21.05
N THR A 64 34.95 10.29 22.04
CA THR A 64 35.96 11.29 22.41
C THR A 64 37.09 10.57 23.12
N ASP A 65 37.85 9.79 22.35
CA ASP A 65 39.20 9.42 22.75
C ASP A 65 40.11 10.58 22.39
N ASN A 66 40.51 11.33 23.42
CA ASN A 66 41.60 12.28 23.34
C ASN A 66 42.90 11.50 23.11
N ASN A 67 43.18 11.15 21.86
CA ASN A 67 44.51 10.81 21.41
C ASN A 67 44.82 11.69 20.19
N LEU A 68 45.79 12.58 20.35
CA LEU A 68 46.34 13.40 19.28
C LEU A 68 47.21 12.51 18.37
N GLU A 69 46.61 11.46 17.81
CA GLU A 69 47.25 10.60 16.82
C GLU A 69 47.12 11.28 15.45
N ASN A 70 48.25 11.86 15.04
CA ASN A 70 48.64 12.17 13.67
C ASN A 70 47.71 11.54 12.62
N PRO A 71 47.04 12.30 11.73
CA PRO A 71 46.04 11.74 10.82
C PRO A 71 46.69 10.67 9.95
N LYS A 72 46.48 9.39 10.30
CA LYS A 72 46.84 8.26 9.44
C LYS A 72 46.07 8.48 8.15
N LYS A 73 46.79 8.78 7.07
CA LYS A 73 46.23 8.84 5.72
C LYS A 73 45.64 7.46 5.44
N ARG A 74 44.32 7.36 5.37
CA ARG A 74 43.63 6.10 5.09
C ARG A 74 44.13 5.54 3.77
N THR A 75 44.36 4.24 3.73
CA THR A 75 44.78 3.59 2.49
C THR A 75 43.62 3.58 1.49
N LYS A 76 43.92 3.54 0.19
CA LYS A 76 42.88 3.49 -0.85
C LYS A 76 41.92 2.30 -0.64
N SER A 77 42.44 1.16 -0.18
CA SER A 77 41.65 -0.03 0.15
C SER A 77 40.68 0.19 1.30
N GLU A 78 41.11 0.85 2.39
CA GLU A 78 40.22 1.18 3.52
C GLU A 78 39.08 2.10 3.06
N ILE A 79 39.39 3.09 2.23
CA ILE A 79 38.39 4.02 1.69
C ILE A 79 37.35 3.27 0.85
N ILE A 80 37.77 2.30 0.03
CA ILE A 80 36.84 1.51 -0.80
C ILE A 80 35.90 0.68 0.08
N VAL A 81 36.42 0.01 1.10
CA VAL A 81 35.61 -0.79 2.03
C VAL A 81 34.62 0.08 2.80
N ASP A 82 35.06 1.25 3.29
CA ASP A 82 34.20 2.22 3.96
C ASP A 82 33.06 2.68 3.04
N ILE A 83 33.35 3.00 1.77
CA ILE A 83 32.35 3.41 0.78
C ILE A 83 31.33 2.30 0.52
N GLU A 84 31.78 1.05 0.39
CA GLU A 84 30.90 -0.10 0.19
C GLU A 84 29.97 -0.32 1.40
N SER A 85 30.51 -0.24 2.61
CA SER A 85 29.74 -0.32 3.85
C SER A 85 28.66 0.76 3.91
N LEU A 86 29.03 2.02 3.66
CA LEU A 86 28.09 3.15 3.64
C LEU A 86 27.01 3.00 2.57
N ASN A 87 27.37 2.50 1.38
CA ASN A 87 26.40 2.22 0.32
C ASN A 87 25.41 1.12 0.71
N ASN A 88 25.88 0.08 1.41
CA ASN A 88 25.01 -0.99 1.89
C ASN A 88 24.07 -0.50 3.00
N GLU A 89 24.58 0.31 3.92
CA GLU A 89 23.75 0.93 4.96
C GLU A 89 22.69 1.85 4.35
N LYS A 90 23.09 2.70 3.40
CA LYS A 90 22.16 3.55 2.64
C LYS A 90 21.04 2.73 2.00
N LYS A 91 21.38 1.65 1.29
CA LYS A 91 20.38 0.74 0.70
C LYS A 91 19.46 0.12 1.74
N SER A 92 19.99 -0.28 2.90
CA SER A 92 19.18 -0.83 3.99
C SER A 92 18.16 0.19 4.52
N ILE A 93 18.59 1.45 4.69
CA ILE A 93 17.73 2.53 5.13
C ILE A 93 16.67 2.85 4.07
N ASP A 94 17.06 2.92 2.80
CA ASP A 94 16.14 3.17 1.68
C ASP A 94 15.04 2.09 1.64
N SER A 95 15.39 0.82 1.80
CA SER A 95 14.41 -0.29 1.87
C SER A 95 13.47 -0.18 3.08
N LYS A 96 13.99 0.22 4.25
CA LYS A 96 13.17 0.43 5.46
C LYS A 96 12.21 1.59 5.28
N LEU A 97 12.66 2.67 4.67
CA LEU A 97 11.83 3.84 4.38
C LEU A 97 10.66 3.45 3.49
N ILE A 98 10.93 2.73 2.38
CA ILE A 98 9.89 2.23 1.47
C ILE A 98 8.86 1.36 2.22
N SER A 99 9.33 0.46 3.08
CA SER A 99 8.45 -0.40 3.88
C SER A 99 7.55 0.40 4.81
N LEU A 100 8.09 1.40 5.51
CA LEU A 100 7.33 2.25 6.42
C LEU A 100 6.31 3.11 5.68
N GLU A 101 6.68 3.71 4.55
CA GLU A 101 5.76 4.53 3.75
C GLU A 101 4.58 3.69 3.23
N LYS A 102 4.83 2.45 2.78
CA LYS A 102 3.76 1.51 2.42
C LYS A 102 2.85 1.18 3.60
N GLN A 103 3.42 0.97 4.79
CA GLN A 103 2.64 0.69 5.99
C GLN A 103 1.76 1.88 6.41
N ILE A 104 2.32 3.09 6.40
CA ILE A 104 1.58 4.32 6.69
C ILE A 104 0.39 4.45 5.74
N TYR A 105 0.62 4.28 4.44
CA TYR A 105 -0.43 4.35 3.43
C TYR A 105 -1.57 3.33 3.68
N ALA A 106 -1.23 2.09 4.01
CA ALA A 106 -2.21 1.05 4.31
C ALA A 106 -3.01 1.37 5.59
N LEU A 107 -2.32 1.77 6.66
CA LEU A 107 -2.94 2.12 7.94
C LEU A 107 -3.86 3.33 7.82
N GLU A 108 -3.46 4.35 7.06
CA GLU A 108 -4.30 5.51 6.78
C GLU A 108 -5.57 5.13 6.06
N GLY A 109 -5.50 4.22 5.08
CA GLY A 109 -6.69 3.74 4.36
C GLY A 109 -7.71 3.16 5.32
N ARG A 110 -7.27 2.23 6.16
CA ARG A 110 -8.11 1.62 7.20
C ARG A 110 -8.66 2.67 8.18
N TYR A 111 -7.82 3.59 8.65
CA TYR A 111 -8.25 4.62 9.60
C TYR A 111 -9.32 5.54 9.00
N LEU A 112 -9.16 5.99 7.75
CA LEU A 112 -10.11 6.87 7.09
C LEU A 112 -11.44 6.17 6.79
N GLU A 113 -11.41 4.88 6.49
CA GLU A 113 -12.60 4.06 6.28
C GLU A 113 -13.38 3.87 7.59
N GLU A 114 -12.69 3.43 8.65
CA GLU A 114 -13.30 3.10 9.94
C GLU A 114 -13.84 4.35 10.65
N THR A 115 -13.14 5.48 10.59
CA THR A 115 -13.48 6.68 11.39
C THR A 115 -14.40 7.67 10.68
N HIS A 116 -14.79 7.42 9.43
CA HIS A 116 -15.46 8.43 8.60
C HIS A 116 -16.79 8.93 9.20
N HIS A 117 -17.46 8.12 10.03
CA HIS A 117 -18.83 8.33 10.49
C HIS A 117 -18.91 9.01 11.87
N ILE A 118 -17.91 8.78 12.74
CA ILE A 118 -17.85 9.36 14.10
C ILE A 118 -17.14 10.71 14.11
N GLY A 119 -16.10 10.86 13.29
CA GLY A 119 -15.18 12.00 13.34
C GLY A 119 -13.73 11.52 13.42
N ASN A 120 -12.80 12.35 12.95
CA ASN A 120 -11.37 12.01 12.94
C ASN A 120 -10.47 13.25 12.87
N VAL A 121 -9.16 13.03 12.97
CA VAL A 121 -8.15 14.11 12.96
C VAL A 121 -8.15 14.95 11.67
N ILE A 122 -8.71 14.44 10.57
CA ILE A 122 -8.73 15.16 9.28
C ILE A 122 -9.92 16.11 9.18
N ARG A 123 -11.09 15.67 9.66
CA ARG A 123 -12.37 16.37 9.47
C ARG A 123 -12.94 16.97 10.75
N GLY A 124 -12.33 16.67 11.89
CA GLY A 124 -12.78 17.09 13.22
C GLY A 124 -13.70 16.08 13.88
N TRP A 125 -14.12 16.43 15.10
CA TRP A 125 -14.92 15.59 15.99
C TRP A 125 -16.33 16.15 16.21
N ASP A 126 -16.78 17.08 15.36
CA ASP A 126 -18.08 17.76 15.53
C ASP A 126 -19.26 16.79 15.44
N SER A 127 -19.17 15.75 14.60
CA SER A 127 -20.17 14.67 14.52
C SER A 127 -20.27 13.87 15.82
N TYR A 128 -19.14 13.65 16.50
CA TYR A 128 -19.10 12.97 17.79
C TYR A 128 -19.79 13.79 18.89
N ILE A 129 -19.63 15.12 18.88
CA ILE A 129 -20.20 16.02 19.90
C ILE A 129 -21.70 16.27 19.66
N SER A 130 -22.09 16.47 18.40
CA SER A 130 -23.45 16.86 18.04
C SER A 130 -24.42 15.68 17.94
N GLY A 131 -23.93 14.43 17.95
CA GLY A 131 -24.73 13.22 17.69
C GLY A 131 -25.34 13.18 16.28
N SER A 132 -25.02 14.17 15.44
CA SER A 132 -25.46 14.24 14.06
C SER A 132 -24.50 13.41 13.21
N GLY A 133 -24.75 12.10 13.13
CA GLY A 133 -24.07 11.21 12.17
C GLY A 133 -24.36 11.54 10.69
N ALA A 134 -24.91 12.74 10.42
CA ALA A 134 -25.46 13.15 9.14
C ALA A 134 -24.59 14.16 8.37
N LEU A 135 -23.38 14.49 8.86
CA LEU A 135 -22.40 15.17 8.01
C LEU A 135 -21.99 14.20 6.89
N LYS A 136 -22.74 14.30 5.80
CA LYS A 136 -22.65 13.68 4.47
C LYS A 136 -21.54 12.63 4.38
N LYS A 137 -21.90 11.37 4.09
CA LYS A 137 -20.99 10.28 3.64
C LYS A 137 -20.04 10.78 2.54
N LEU A 138 -19.02 11.52 2.92
CA LEU A 138 -18.06 12.08 1.99
C LEU A 138 -16.93 11.07 1.98
N ARG A 139 -16.94 10.25 0.92
CA ARG A 139 -15.90 9.28 0.67
C ARG A 139 -14.54 9.97 0.79
N TRP A 140 -13.61 9.33 1.49
CA TRP A 140 -12.26 9.87 1.64
C TRP A 140 -11.60 10.00 0.26
N ARG A 141 -10.74 11.01 0.13
CA ARG A 141 -9.93 11.24 -1.07
C ARG A 141 -8.47 10.99 -0.75
N GLU A 142 -7.68 10.82 -1.79
CA GLU A 142 -6.22 10.68 -1.67
C GLU A 142 -5.57 11.90 -0.98
N SER A 143 -6.15 13.09 -1.16
CA SER A 143 -5.73 14.32 -0.48
C SER A 143 -5.89 14.26 1.05
N ASP A 144 -6.77 13.40 1.56
CA ASP A 144 -7.08 13.31 2.99
C ASP A 144 -6.04 12.46 3.76
N ARG A 145 -5.08 11.84 3.06
CA ARG A 145 -3.97 11.03 3.61
C ARG A 145 -2.80 11.91 4.09
N LEU A 146 -3.01 12.63 5.19
CA LEU A 146 -2.04 13.63 5.68
C LEU A 146 -0.66 13.06 6.01
N PHE A 147 -0.58 11.84 6.54
CA PHE A 147 0.69 11.21 6.91
C PHE A 147 1.45 10.74 5.67
N SER A 148 0.79 10.12 4.69
CA SER A 148 1.44 9.81 3.40
C SER A 148 1.92 11.09 2.71
N ASN A 149 1.05 12.11 2.63
CA ASN A 149 1.36 13.40 2.01
C ASN A 149 2.46 14.20 2.74
N SER A 150 2.85 13.80 3.96
CA SER A 150 3.98 14.40 4.68
C SER A 150 5.35 13.96 4.16
N SER A 151 5.41 12.89 3.35
CA SER A 151 6.64 12.44 2.69
C SER A 151 6.60 12.73 1.20
N SER A 152 7.62 13.40 0.66
CA SER A 152 7.72 13.63 -0.79
C SER A 152 7.96 12.35 -1.59
N SER A 153 8.48 11.28 -0.96
CA SER A 153 8.82 10.02 -1.62
C SER A 153 7.72 8.97 -1.57
N TYR A 154 6.64 9.17 -0.79
CA TYR A 154 5.63 8.14 -0.57
C TYR A 154 5.02 7.61 -1.86
N GLN A 155 4.77 8.51 -2.83
CA GLN A 155 4.21 8.15 -4.14
C GLN A 155 5.07 7.10 -4.84
N ASN A 156 6.39 7.26 -4.80
CA ASN A 156 7.31 6.29 -5.38
C ASN A 156 7.25 4.96 -4.63
N SER A 157 7.19 4.99 -3.30
CA SER A 157 7.14 3.78 -2.49
C SER A 157 5.85 2.99 -2.68
N VAL A 158 4.71 3.64 -2.86
CA VAL A 158 3.41 2.96 -3.03
C VAL A 158 3.20 2.51 -4.49
N HIS A 159 3.66 3.28 -5.48
CA HIS A 159 3.39 3.01 -6.89
C HIS A 159 4.51 2.28 -7.64
N ASN A 160 5.77 2.37 -7.19
CA ASN A 160 6.88 1.65 -7.83
C ASN A 160 7.10 0.29 -7.17
N ASN A 161 6.53 -0.75 -7.77
CA ASN A 161 6.86 -2.15 -7.55
C ASN A 161 7.71 -2.70 -8.71
N LYS A 162 8.86 -2.10 -8.99
CA LYS A 162 9.84 -2.62 -9.97
C LYS A 162 11.22 -2.70 -9.37
#